data_AF-A0A1Y3APU4-F1
#
_entry.id   AF-A0A1Y3APU4-F1
#
_cell.length_a   1.000
_cell.length_b   1.000
_cell.length_c   1.000
_cell.angle_alpha   90.00
_cell.angle_beta   90.00
_cell.angle_gamma   90.00
#
_symmetry.space_group_name_H-M   'P 1'
#
loop_
_entity.id
_entity.type
_entity.pdbx_description
1 polymer ?
#
loop_
_entity_poly.entity_id
_entity_poly.type
_entity_poly.pdbx_seq_one_letter_code
_entity_poly.pdbx_strand_id
1 'polypeptide(L)'
;MAPCEKKDLVGLDTDTRSFRRKCLGRMQKHIADLSLMTGLPQESFLNYLTAIEYLKGVNDKLWLASAYEGLCSASLVLLFPKRWHHIHELRHKFSYSKGLVNDLLSRKDYETARTELGQSMKRIAIEDSQFDQQITTNKTLMKSILTIDQFYEKYKEAASNYALYRGAAVIEFECSFKAAKTLTFFRRYLKASDFIQNAVFISLNQPIEDQVCLIERLLRISHLYEAIGFYRKAAFFKRFAALKTVSQAKNLDWEKCYFLLLPALYGYGLTLNPNEYDERLKLGNVNWSAIHVQLLQEIITTSLKMQNETLAIRHLSFMLQCLFTHITPSQRQEFATKLSSLASKCGEGSPVPLKLINGATIPSVNFTKFPTVVYFKIEPLKPYLKLFKLRHKSMNNNDEETEYKYSGPFIYTPLQLNRSPERNSYKNPDSVNKMNFYWAEGHTGCVSLSLHNYLPIELNITSIIMMTDGVAFEPKHDTSLKILPHSTYTNISLTGIPRSSGTLDILGYKIHTLGIKSDCRLKQLPNAKKLKLPSKFTVEIVPRLPLMCAECMADDLNEDICLAKNIVSYKDRFPDCYIANSNFISLFEGQRKVY
;
A
#
# COMPACT_ATOMS: atom_id res chain seq x y z
N MET A 1 -9.09 8.57 -50.55
CA MET A 1 -10.50 8.28 -50.17
C MET A 1 -10.53 7.59 -48.83
N ALA A 2 -11.53 7.87 -48.00
CA ALA A 2 -11.63 7.21 -46.70
C ALA A 2 -12.02 5.73 -46.90
N PRO A 3 -11.49 4.78 -46.09
CA PRO A 3 -11.82 3.35 -46.20
C PRO A 3 -13.32 3.05 -46.16
N CYS A 4 -14.10 3.86 -45.44
CA CYS A 4 -15.56 3.76 -45.33
C CYS A 4 -16.34 4.20 -46.58
N GLU A 5 -15.74 4.95 -47.52
CA GLU A 5 -16.40 5.47 -48.73
C GLU A 5 -16.33 4.48 -49.92
N LYS A 6 -15.61 3.35 -49.79
CA LYS A 6 -15.35 2.43 -50.93
C LYS A 6 -16.61 1.72 -51.46
N LYS A 7 -17.70 1.64 -50.68
CA LYS A 7 -18.94 0.92 -51.05
C LYS A 7 -20.00 1.79 -51.73
N ASP A 8 -19.88 3.12 -51.65
CA ASP A 8 -20.93 4.07 -52.09
C ASP A 8 -20.69 4.65 -53.50
N LEU A 9 -19.86 3.99 -54.31
CA LEU A 9 -19.33 4.52 -55.57
C LEU A 9 -20.07 4.05 -56.84
N VAL A 10 -21.00 3.10 -56.73
CA VAL A 10 -21.71 2.59 -57.90
C VAL A 10 -22.81 3.57 -58.30
N GLY A 11 -22.64 4.24 -59.45
CA GLY A 11 -23.65 5.12 -60.06
C GLY A 11 -23.51 6.62 -59.77
N LEU A 12 -22.35 7.09 -59.29
CA LEU A 12 -22.13 8.51 -59.01
C LEU A 12 -21.78 9.31 -60.28
N ASP A 13 -22.58 10.33 -60.59
CA ASP A 13 -22.36 11.21 -61.75
C ASP A 13 -21.19 12.19 -61.54
N THR A 14 -20.09 11.95 -62.25
CA THR A 14 -18.80 12.64 -62.10
C THR A 14 -18.76 14.02 -62.74
N ASP A 15 -19.71 14.36 -63.61
CA ASP A 15 -19.61 15.58 -64.43
C ASP A 15 -20.28 16.80 -63.82
N THR A 16 -20.99 16.61 -62.69
CA THR A 16 -21.70 17.68 -61.99
C THR A 16 -20.75 18.75 -61.41
N ARG A 17 -21.18 20.02 -61.45
CA ARG A 17 -20.44 21.16 -60.86
C ARG A 17 -20.18 20.95 -59.36
N SER A 18 -21.12 20.31 -58.65
CA SER A 18 -20.99 19.93 -57.25
C SER A 18 -19.90 18.88 -57.04
N PHE A 19 -19.82 17.84 -57.86
CA PHE A 19 -18.77 16.83 -57.79
C PHE A 19 -17.38 17.43 -58.06
N ARG A 20 -17.24 18.29 -59.08
CA ARG A 20 -15.97 19.00 -59.33
C ARG A 20 -15.54 19.86 -58.14
N ARG A 21 -16.47 20.59 -57.52
CA ARG A 21 -16.19 21.39 -56.32
C ARG A 21 -15.84 20.53 -55.10
N LYS A 22 -16.45 19.34 -54.98
CA LYS A 22 -16.09 18.31 -53.97
C LYS A 22 -14.66 17.83 -54.15
N CYS A 23 -14.27 17.46 -55.38
CA CYS A 23 -12.91 17.04 -55.70
C CYS A 23 -11.88 18.13 -55.42
N LEU A 24 -12.17 19.38 -55.79
CA LEU A 24 -11.32 20.53 -55.47
C LEU A 24 -11.13 20.70 -53.96
N GLY A 25 -12.20 20.62 -53.17
CA GLY A 25 -12.11 20.71 -51.70
C GLY A 25 -11.26 19.59 -51.09
N ARG A 26 -11.44 18.35 -51.55
CA ARG A 26 -10.64 17.19 -51.09
C ARG A 26 -9.17 17.30 -51.50
N MET A 27 -8.89 17.73 -52.73
CA MET A 27 -7.53 17.99 -53.22
C MET A 27 -6.85 19.08 -52.40
N GLN A 28 -7.55 20.18 -52.15
CA GLN A 28 -7.04 21.29 -51.36
C GLN A 28 -6.70 20.88 -49.93
N LYS A 29 -7.54 20.03 -49.31
CA LYS A 29 -7.25 19.43 -48.00
C LYS A 29 -5.98 18.57 -48.04
N HIS A 30 -5.78 17.78 -49.08
CA HIS A 30 -4.55 16.99 -49.25
C HIS A 30 -3.29 17.85 -49.41
N ILE A 31 -3.39 18.93 -50.19
CA ILE A 31 -2.29 19.92 -50.31
C ILE A 31 -1.98 20.52 -48.94
N ALA A 32 -3.01 20.81 -48.12
CA ALA A 32 -2.83 21.29 -46.76
C ALA A 32 -2.10 20.27 -45.85
N ASP A 33 -2.48 18.99 -45.92
CA ASP A 33 -1.81 17.92 -45.16
C ASP A 33 -0.33 17.78 -45.57
N LEU A 34 -0.04 17.77 -46.87
CA LEU A 34 1.32 17.69 -47.41
C LEU A 34 2.15 18.91 -46.99
N SER A 35 1.56 20.11 -47.01
CA SER A 35 2.19 21.35 -46.55
C SER A 35 2.55 21.27 -45.06
N LEU A 36 1.68 20.67 -44.23
CA LEU A 36 1.97 20.49 -42.81
C LEU A 36 3.13 19.51 -42.60
N MET A 37 3.12 18.38 -43.32
CA MET A 37 4.15 17.35 -43.22
C MET A 37 5.53 17.81 -43.72
N THR A 38 5.56 18.70 -44.71
CA THR A 38 6.78 19.31 -45.24
C THR A 38 7.33 20.44 -44.38
N GLY A 39 6.64 20.80 -43.28
CA GLY A 39 7.09 21.83 -42.35
C GLY A 39 6.71 23.26 -42.76
N LEU A 40 5.69 23.42 -43.61
CA LEU A 40 5.14 24.71 -44.06
C LEU A 40 3.78 25.00 -43.40
N PRO A 41 3.74 25.38 -42.10
CA PRO A 41 2.48 25.50 -41.36
C PRO A 41 1.61 26.69 -41.79
N GLN A 42 2.21 27.77 -42.30
CA GLN A 42 1.46 28.95 -42.77
C GLN A 42 0.67 28.63 -44.04
N GLU A 43 1.33 28.03 -45.03
CA GLU A 43 0.70 27.55 -46.27
C GLU A 43 -0.36 26.48 -45.98
N SER A 44 -0.02 25.53 -45.10
CA SER A 44 -0.97 24.50 -44.66
C SER A 44 -2.25 25.11 -44.07
N PHE A 45 -2.11 26.11 -43.21
CA PHE A 45 -3.24 26.79 -42.58
C PHE A 45 -4.17 27.47 -43.59
N LEU A 46 -3.61 28.21 -44.56
CA LEU A 46 -4.39 28.84 -45.64
C LEU A 46 -5.08 27.80 -46.53
N ASN A 47 -4.39 26.70 -46.83
CA ASN A 47 -4.94 25.59 -47.62
C ASN A 47 -6.07 24.87 -46.87
N TYR A 48 -6.03 24.77 -45.54
CA TYR A 48 -7.16 24.24 -44.76
C TYR A 48 -8.38 25.17 -44.78
N LEU A 49 -8.19 26.49 -44.67
CA LEU A 49 -9.31 27.45 -44.74
C LEU A 49 -10.03 27.39 -46.08
N THR A 50 -9.27 27.40 -47.18
CA THR A 50 -9.82 27.27 -48.54
C THR A 50 -10.52 25.93 -48.75
N ALA A 51 -9.94 24.82 -48.26
CA ALA A 51 -10.60 23.51 -48.29
C ALA A 51 -11.94 23.51 -47.54
N ILE A 52 -11.99 24.14 -46.35
CA ILE A 52 -13.20 24.24 -45.53
C ILE A 52 -14.31 24.99 -46.28
N GLU A 53 -14.01 26.09 -46.97
CA GLU A 53 -14.99 26.85 -47.74
C GLU A 53 -15.59 26.04 -48.90
N TYR A 54 -14.74 25.31 -49.64
CA TYR A 54 -15.21 24.43 -50.71
C TYR A 54 -16.07 23.28 -50.18
N LEU A 55 -15.64 22.62 -49.11
CA LEU A 55 -16.33 21.46 -48.53
C LEU A 55 -17.64 21.84 -47.85
N LYS A 56 -17.71 23.01 -47.19
CA LYS A 56 -18.97 23.58 -46.66
C LYS A 56 -19.98 23.82 -47.77
N GLY A 57 -19.53 24.42 -48.88
CA GLY A 57 -20.41 24.74 -50.02
C GLY A 57 -21.00 23.51 -50.72
N VAL A 58 -20.40 22.33 -50.55
CA VAL A 58 -20.86 21.06 -51.15
C VAL A 58 -21.44 20.09 -50.10
N ASN A 59 -21.46 20.49 -48.82
CA ASN A 59 -21.94 19.67 -47.70
C ASN A 59 -21.23 18.30 -47.58
N ASP A 60 -19.94 18.23 -47.94
CA ASP A 60 -19.12 17.02 -47.76
C ASP A 60 -18.62 16.93 -46.31
N LYS A 61 -19.52 16.52 -45.41
CA LYS A 61 -19.32 16.63 -43.95
C LYS A 61 -18.16 15.79 -43.43
N LEU A 62 -17.90 14.61 -44.00
CA LEU A 62 -16.80 13.74 -43.60
C LEU A 62 -15.44 14.42 -43.82
N TRP A 63 -15.23 14.98 -45.01
CA TRP A 63 -13.99 15.66 -45.35
C TRP A 63 -13.87 17.04 -44.70
N LEU A 64 -15.01 17.71 -44.49
CA LEU A 64 -15.08 18.93 -43.70
C LEU A 64 -14.60 18.71 -42.26
N ALA A 65 -15.00 17.59 -41.62
CA ALA A 65 -14.52 17.21 -40.29
C ALA A 65 -12.98 17.04 -40.27
N SER A 66 -12.44 16.35 -41.28
CA SER A 66 -11.00 16.15 -41.41
C SER A 66 -10.24 17.46 -41.65
N ALA A 67 -10.82 18.38 -42.42
CA ALA A 67 -10.24 19.70 -42.63
C ALA A 67 -10.25 20.54 -41.34
N TYR A 68 -11.28 20.42 -40.49
CA TYR A 68 -11.29 21.07 -39.17
C TYR A 68 -10.22 20.50 -38.22
N GLU A 69 -10.02 19.18 -38.16
CA GLU A 69 -8.92 18.58 -37.40
C GLU A 69 -7.55 19.07 -37.87
N GLY A 70 -7.36 19.15 -39.20
CA GLY A 70 -6.15 19.67 -39.83
C GLY A 70 -5.92 21.14 -39.49
N LEU A 71 -6.97 21.97 -39.54
CA LEU A 71 -6.93 23.38 -39.16
C LEU A 71 -6.53 23.57 -37.70
N CYS A 72 -7.09 22.78 -36.76
CA CYS A 72 -6.68 22.78 -35.37
C CYS A 72 -5.19 22.43 -35.23
N SER A 73 -4.73 21.41 -35.96
CA SER A 73 -3.33 20.96 -35.92
C SER A 73 -2.38 22.05 -36.44
N ALA A 74 -2.68 22.67 -37.59
CA ALA A 74 -1.90 23.77 -38.15
C ALA A 74 -1.91 25.01 -37.24
N SER A 75 -3.06 25.35 -36.64
CA SER A 75 -3.18 26.46 -35.68
C SER A 75 -2.32 26.22 -34.44
N LEU A 76 -2.29 24.99 -33.92
CA LEU A 76 -1.47 24.64 -32.75
C LEU A 76 0.02 24.82 -33.05
N VAL A 77 0.46 24.45 -34.26
CA VAL A 77 1.85 24.65 -34.69
C VAL A 77 2.21 26.13 -34.78
N LEU A 78 1.33 26.94 -35.36
CA LEU A 78 1.55 28.38 -35.51
C LEU A 78 1.53 29.13 -34.17
N LEU A 79 0.75 28.67 -33.19
CA LEU A 79 0.70 29.25 -31.84
C LEU A 79 1.92 28.89 -30.98
N PHE A 80 2.57 27.74 -31.23
CA PHE A 80 3.71 27.25 -30.46
C PHE A 80 4.90 26.86 -31.37
N PRO A 81 5.49 27.83 -32.10
CA PRO A 81 6.48 27.56 -33.14
C PRO A 81 7.79 26.97 -32.58
N LYS A 82 8.26 27.44 -31.41
CA LYS A 82 9.46 26.91 -30.75
C LYS A 82 9.36 25.41 -30.47
N ARG A 83 8.20 25.00 -29.96
CA ARG A 83 7.89 23.59 -29.69
C ARG A 83 7.82 22.76 -30.96
N TRP A 84 7.27 23.32 -32.04
CA TRP A 84 7.23 22.65 -33.34
C TRP A 84 8.62 22.45 -33.94
N HIS A 85 9.47 23.50 -33.91
CA HIS A 85 10.85 23.41 -34.35
C HIS A 85 11.61 22.32 -33.59
N HIS A 86 11.42 22.23 -32.28
CA HIS A 86 12.03 21.17 -31.48
C HIS A 86 11.48 19.77 -31.82
N ILE A 87 10.17 19.61 -32.05
CA ILE A 87 9.60 18.33 -32.51
C ILE A 87 10.19 17.91 -33.87
N HIS A 88 10.35 18.86 -34.80
CA HIS A 88 11.01 18.60 -36.07
C HIS A 88 12.48 18.25 -35.91
N GLU A 89 13.21 18.97 -35.06
CA GLU A 89 14.61 18.68 -34.74
C GLU A 89 14.76 17.27 -34.15
N LEU A 90 13.90 16.89 -33.20
CA LEU A 90 13.86 15.54 -32.65
C LEU A 90 13.52 14.52 -33.76
N ARG A 91 12.51 14.76 -34.60
CA ARG A 91 12.18 13.86 -35.72
C ARG A 91 13.33 13.70 -36.71
N HIS A 92 14.09 14.74 -36.98
CA HIS A 92 15.31 14.68 -37.82
C HIS A 92 16.43 13.90 -37.13
N LYS A 93 16.61 14.05 -35.81
CA LYS A 93 17.52 13.22 -35.02
C LYS A 93 17.08 11.75 -34.96
N PHE A 94 15.78 11.48 -35.08
CA PHE A 94 15.14 10.17 -34.92
C PHE A 94 14.56 9.56 -36.22
N SER A 95 15.02 9.92 -37.43
CA SER A 95 14.53 9.29 -38.67
C SER A 95 15.61 9.16 -39.75
N TYR A 96 15.86 8.01 -40.42
CA TYR A 96 16.07 6.59 -40.08
C TYR A 96 16.58 5.92 -41.39
N SER A 97 17.41 4.87 -41.32
CA SER A 97 17.82 4.06 -42.49
C SER A 97 16.62 3.33 -43.15
N LYS A 98 16.64 3.23 -44.49
CA LYS A 98 15.53 2.95 -45.44
C LYS A 98 14.68 1.65 -45.31
N GLY A 99 14.68 0.92 -44.19
CA GLY A 99 14.00 -0.39 -44.07
C GLY A 99 12.71 -0.45 -43.23
N LEU A 100 12.08 0.69 -42.90
CA LEU A 100 11.39 0.82 -41.61
C LEU A 100 9.87 0.54 -41.57
N VAL A 101 9.14 0.39 -42.67
CA VAL A 101 7.66 0.30 -42.57
C VAL A 101 7.19 -1.03 -41.96
N ASN A 102 7.87 -2.15 -42.27
CA ASN A 102 7.59 -3.44 -41.63
C ASN A 102 8.25 -3.58 -40.24
N ASP A 103 9.32 -2.82 -39.97
CA ASP A 103 10.05 -2.83 -38.69
C ASP A 103 9.45 -1.87 -37.63
N LEU A 104 8.71 -0.83 -38.05
CA LEU A 104 8.07 0.15 -37.15
C LEU A 104 6.90 -0.43 -36.35
N LEU A 105 6.18 -1.40 -36.93
CA LEU A 105 5.06 -2.06 -36.28
C LEU A 105 5.52 -3.13 -35.27
N SER A 106 6.78 -3.56 -35.33
CA SER A 106 7.34 -4.65 -34.50
C SER A 106 8.34 -4.20 -33.43
N ARG A 107 8.84 -2.95 -33.45
CA ARG A 107 9.82 -2.45 -32.47
C ARG A 107 9.20 -1.89 -31.18
N LYS A 108 9.66 -2.41 -30.04
CA LYS A 108 9.48 -1.85 -28.69
C LYS A 108 9.95 -0.39 -28.58
N ASP A 109 10.85 0.06 -29.45
CA ASP A 109 11.41 1.42 -29.48
C ASP A 109 10.38 2.51 -29.84
N TYR A 110 9.28 2.16 -30.52
CA TYR A 110 8.25 3.13 -30.86
C TYR A 110 7.53 3.67 -29.61
N GLU A 111 7.26 2.81 -28.62
CA GLU A 111 6.71 3.26 -27.33
C GLU A 111 7.75 4.08 -26.55
N THR A 112 9.04 3.74 -26.61
CA THR A 112 10.14 4.47 -25.96
C THR A 112 10.30 5.88 -26.56
N ALA A 113 10.41 5.99 -27.88
CA ALA A 113 10.49 7.29 -28.57
C ALA A 113 9.23 8.14 -28.35
N ARG A 114 8.04 7.51 -28.31
CA ARG A 114 6.78 8.20 -28.00
C ARG A 114 6.70 8.69 -26.56
N THR A 115 7.25 7.94 -25.61
CA THR A 115 7.30 8.33 -24.19
C THR A 115 8.36 9.41 -23.95
N GLU A 116 9.53 9.33 -24.57
CA GLU A 116 10.56 10.39 -24.55
C GLU A 116 10.07 11.68 -25.18
N LEU A 117 9.41 11.61 -26.33
CA LEU A 117 8.75 12.76 -26.95
C LEU A 117 7.65 13.32 -26.04
N GLY A 118 6.86 12.45 -25.40
CA GLY A 118 5.82 12.82 -24.44
C GLY A 118 6.36 13.49 -23.18
N GLN A 119 7.50 13.05 -22.65
CA GLN A 119 8.17 13.63 -21.48
C GLN A 119 8.83 14.97 -21.83
N SER A 120 9.50 15.06 -22.99
CA SER A 120 10.06 16.31 -23.51
C SER A 120 8.96 17.34 -23.76
N MET A 121 7.84 16.91 -24.33
CA MET A 121 6.62 17.72 -24.48
C MET A 121 6.04 18.22 -23.15
N LYS A 122 6.15 17.44 -22.07
CA LYS A 122 5.71 17.87 -20.73
C LYS A 122 6.66 18.90 -20.13
N ARG A 123 7.98 18.73 -20.30
CA ARG A 123 8.99 19.71 -19.85
C ARG A 123 8.81 21.06 -20.54
N ILE A 124 8.62 21.05 -21.86
CA ILE A 124 8.37 22.27 -22.65
C ILE A 124 7.05 22.94 -22.26
N ALA A 125 5.99 22.17 -21.97
CA ALA A 125 4.73 22.74 -21.50
C ALA A 125 4.82 23.41 -20.10
N ILE A 126 5.86 23.08 -19.32
CA ILE A 126 6.14 23.72 -18.03
C ILE A 126 6.99 24.98 -18.26
N GLU A 127 7.95 24.92 -19.19
CA GLU A 127 8.85 26.03 -19.57
C GLU A 127 8.10 27.17 -20.32
N ASP A 128 7.19 26.85 -21.25
CA ASP A 128 6.41 27.82 -22.05
C ASP A 128 5.15 28.34 -21.31
N SER A 129 5.26 28.57 -19.99
CA SER A 129 4.20 29.24 -19.20
C SER A 129 4.00 30.72 -19.61
N GLN A 130 4.80 31.21 -20.55
CA GLN A 130 4.65 32.52 -21.17
C GLN A 130 4.23 32.32 -22.64
N PHE A 131 3.08 32.88 -22.98
CA PHE A 131 2.55 32.93 -24.34
C PHE A 131 3.52 33.74 -25.20
N ASP A 132 4.44 33.07 -25.89
CA ASP A 132 5.42 33.72 -26.75
C ASP A 132 4.74 34.25 -28.02
N GLN A 133 4.26 35.48 -27.95
CA GLN A 133 3.62 36.22 -29.04
C GLN A 133 4.61 36.67 -30.13
N GLN A 134 5.76 36.01 -30.24
CA GLN A 134 6.76 36.28 -31.27
C GLN A 134 6.90 35.04 -32.14
N ILE A 135 6.22 35.05 -33.30
CA ILE A 135 6.71 34.68 -34.64
C ILE A 135 5.49 34.65 -35.59
N THR A 136 5.15 35.80 -36.17
CA THR A 136 4.68 35.97 -37.57
C THR A 136 4.52 37.46 -37.87
N THR A 137 5.16 37.96 -38.93
CA THR A 137 5.11 39.37 -39.38
C THR A 137 3.74 39.77 -39.99
N ASN A 138 2.84 38.80 -40.23
CA ASN A 138 1.56 39.00 -40.90
C ASN A 138 0.39 39.14 -39.91
N LYS A 139 0.04 40.39 -39.57
CA LYS A 139 -1.11 40.75 -38.70
C LYS A 139 -2.46 40.18 -39.18
N THR A 140 -2.62 39.93 -40.48
CA THR A 140 -3.86 39.37 -41.07
C THR A 140 -4.01 37.88 -40.78
N LEU A 141 -2.92 37.11 -40.85
CA LEU A 141 -2.90 35.68 -40.54
C LEU A 141 -3.22 35.46 -39.05
N MET A 142 -2.66 36.31 -38.17
CA MET A 142 -2.86 36.26 -36.72
C MET A 142 -4.33 36.39 -36.29
N LYS A 143 -5.16 37.14 -37.03
CA LYS A 143 -6.60 37.25 -36.73
C LYS A 143 -7.39 35.99 -37.10
N SER A 144 -6.88 35.21 -38.04
CA SER A 144 -7.53 34.00 -38.54
C SER A 144 -7.14 32.73 -37.77
N ILE A 145 -5.97 32.73 -37.10
CA ILE A 145 -5.52 31.61 -36.27
C ILE A 145 -6.51 31.37 -35.13
N LEU A 146 -6.82 30.10 -34.88
CA LEU A 146 -7.77 29.71 -33.85
C LEU A 146 -7.29 30.15 -32.46
N THR A 147 -8.15 30.86 -31.71
CA THR A 147 -7.89 31.13 -30.30
C THR A 147 -8.11 29.86 -29.45
N ILE A 148 -7.54 29.82 -28.24
CA ILE A 148 -7.62 28.67 -27.32
C ILE A 148 -9.07 28.19 -27.12
N ASP A 149 -10.04 29.11 -27.05
CA ASP A 149 -11.45 28.76 -26.87
C ASP A 149 -12.13 28.26 -28.15
N GLN A 150 -11.66 28.67 -29.34
CA GLN A 150 -12.18 28.21 -30.63
C GLN A 150 -11.79 26.77 -30.96
N PHE A 151 -10.68 26.25 -30.40
CA PHE A 151 -10.29 24.84 -30.55
C PHE A 151 -11.40 23.89 -30.10
N TYR A 152 -12.06 24.21 -28.99
CA TYR A 152 -13.16 23.40 -28.47
C TYR A 152 -14.31 23.29 -29.48
N GLU A 153 -14.77 24.43 -30.01
CA GLU A 153 -15.87 24.45 -30.97
C GLU A 153 -15.49 23.75 -32.28
N LYS A 154 -14.26 23.93 -32.78
CA LYS A 154 -13.82 23.28 -34.02
C LYS A 154 -13.69 21.76 -33.89
N TYR A 155 -13.16 21.27 -32.77
CA TYR A 155 -13.15 19.83 -32.51
C TYR A 155 -14.55 19.27 -32.26
N LYS A 156 -15.45 20.04 -31.65
CA LYS A 156 -16.85 19.64 -31.47
C LYS A 156 -17.57 19.53 -32.80
N GLU A 157 -17.45 20.53 -33.68
CA GLU A 157 -17.96 20.49 -35.05
C GLU A 157 -17.39 19.29 -35.83
N ALA A 158 -16.09 19.01 -35.72
CA ALA A 158 -15.45 17.86 -36.36
C ALA A 158 -16.02 16.53 -35.85
N ALA A 159 -16.09 16.33 -34.53
CA ALA A 159 -16.64 15.12 -33.92
C ALA A 159 -18.12 14.91 -34.30
N SER A 160 -18.94 15.96 -34.25
CA SER A 160 -20.35 15.89 -34.68
C SER A 160 -20.51 15.52 -36.15
N ASN A 161 -19.62 15.99 -37.03
CA ASN A 161 -19.64 15.62 -38.44
C ASN A 161 -19.20 14.18 -38.67
N TYR A 162 -18.24 13.64 -37.90
CA TYR A 162 -17.87 12.22 -37.98
C TYR A 162 -18.99 11.29 -37.48
N ALA A 163 -19.69 11.67 -36.41
CA ALA A 163 -20.77 10.89 -35.82
C ALA A 163 -21.94 10.61 -36.79
N LEU A 164 -22.07 11.39 -37.87
CA LEU A 164 -23.06 11.17 -38.93
C LEU A 164 -22.81 9.90 -39.74
N TYR A 165 -21.60 9.34 -39.71
CA TYR A 165 -21.20 8.22 -40.55
C TYR A 165 -20.91 6.96 -39.71
N ARG A 166 -21.71 5.90 -39.89
CA ARG A 166 -21.58 4.65 -39.12
C ARG A 166 -20.18 4.00 -39.22
N GLY A 167 -19.51 4.14 -40.36
CA GLY A 167 -18.16 3.61 -40.59
C GLY A 167 -17.01 4.51 -40.10
N ALA A 168 -17.30 5.67 -39.50
CA ALA A 168 -16.29 6.65 -39.09
C ALA A 168 -16.00 6.63 -37.58
N ALA A 169 -16.54 5.68 -36.81
CA ALA A 169 -16.39 5.63 -35.36
C ALA A 169 -14.94 5.59 -34.86
N VAL A 170 -14.04 4.92 -35.58
CA VAL A 170 -12.60 4.91 -35.25
C VAL A 170 -12.00 6.32 -35.39
N ILE A 171 -12.37 7.02 -36.46
CA ILE A 171 -11.91 8.39 -36.75
C ILE A 171 -12.50 9.37 -35.73
N GLU A 172 -13.78 9.21 -35.38
CA GLU A 172 -14.44 10.01 -34.34
C GLU A 172 -13.77 9.81 -32.96
N PHE A 173 -13.41 8.58 -32.63
CA PHE A 173 -12.67 8.25 -31.41
C PHE A 173 -11.30 8.94 -31.40
N GLU A 174 -10.55 8.85 -32.50
CA GLU A 174 -9.25 9.53 -32.63
C GLU A 174 -9.37 11.05 -32.54
N CYS A 175 -10.37 11.64 -33.20
CA CYS A 175 -10.66 13.07 -33.14
C CYS A 175 -10.93 13.51 -31.69
N SER A 176 -11.79 12.78 -30.99
CA SER A 176 -12.10 13.03 -29.57
C SER A 176 -10.86 12.90 -28.67
N PHE A 177 -9.98 11.95 -28.97
CA PHE A 177 -8.73 11.75 -28.23
C PHE A 177 -7.72 12.88 -28.47
N LYS A 178 -7.59 13.35 -29.71
CA LYS A 178 -6.76 14.53 -30.06
C LYS A 178 -7.29 15.78 -29.37
N ALA A 179 -8.60 16.02 -29.44
CA ALA A 179 -9.27 17.14 -28.79
C ALA A 179 -9.05 17.14 -27.27
N ALA A 180 -9.23 15.99 -26.61
CA ALA A 180 -8.97 15.85 -25.18
C ALA A 180 -7.51 16.18 -24.82
N LYS A 181 -6.54 15.72 -25.62
CA LYS A 181 -5.11 16.03 -25.41
C LYS A 181 -4.78 17.50 -25.61
N THR A 182 -5.30 18.15 -26.65
CA THR A 182 -5.08 19.58 -26.90
C THR A 182 -5.68 20.43 -25.77
N LEU A 183 -6.87 20.07 -25.29
CA LEU A 183 -7.53 20.79 -24.19
C LEU A 183 -6.85 20.53 -22.84
N THR A 184 -6.32 19.33 -22.63
CA THR A 184 -5.46 19.02 -21.46
C THR A 184 -4.21 19.89 -21.48
N PHE A 185 -3.59 20.06 -22.66
CA PHE A 185 -2.45 20.95 -22.83
C PHE A 185 -2.80 22.41 -22.47
N PHE A 186 -3.98 22.89 -22.87
CA PHE A 186 -4.49 24.21 -22.49
C PHE A 186 -5.03 24.31 -21.06
N ARG A 187 -4.87 23.25 -20.23
CA ARG A 187 -5.42 23.16 -18.86
C ARG A 187 -6.93 23.37 -18.76
N ARG A 188 -7.68 23.14 -19.86
CA ARG A 188 -9.15 23.20 -19.92
C ARG A 188 -9.74 21.82 -19.60
N TYR A 189 -9.55 21.36 -18.37
CA TYR A 189 -9.86 19.97 -17.96
C TYR A 189 -11.33 19.59 -18.08
N LEU A 190 -12.26 20.50 -17.79
CA LEU A 190 -13.70 20.24 -17.92
C LEU A 190 -14.09 19.98 -19.38
N LYS A 191 -13.70 20.89 -20.28
CA LYS A 191 -13.90 20.74 -21.73
C LYS A 191 -13.22 19.48 -22.28
N ALA A 192 -12.04 19.12 -21.76
CA ALA A 192 -11.37 17.88 -22.13
C ALA A 192 -12.18 16.63 -21.71
N SER A 193 -12.81 16.66 -20.54
CA SER A 193 -13.66 15.57 -20.04
C SER A 193 -14.85 15.29 -20.97
N ASP A 194 -15.43 16.30 -21.62
CA ASP A 194 -16.56 16.13 -22.54
C ASP A 194 -16.17 15.26 -23.75
N PHE A 195 -14.99 15.52 -24.32
CA PHE A 195 -14.47 14.68 -25.41
C PHE A 195 -14.09 13.27 -24.96
N ILE A 196 -13.60 13.11 -23.72
CA ILE A 196 -13.33 11.77 -23.19
C ILE A 196 -14.64 10.99 -23.01
N GLN A 197 -15.72 11.65 -22.58
CA GLN A 197 -17.05 11.02 -22.51
C GLN A 197 -17.55 10.59 -23.88
N ASN A 198 -17.34 11.40 -24.93
CA ASN A 198 -17.66 10.97 -26.29
C ASN A 198 -16.87 9.72 -26.70
N ALA A 199 -15.56 9.70 -26.43
CA ALA A 199 -14.71 8.53 -26.70
C ALA A 199 -15.16 7.26 -25.96
N VAL A 200 -15.69 7.39 -24.74
CA VAL A 200 -16.29 6.29 -23.97
C VAL A 200 -17.55 5.79 -24.66
N PHE A 201 -18.46 6.68 -25.05
CA PHE A 201 -19.71 6.32 -25.73
C PHE A 201 -19.45 5.54 -27.01
N ILE A 202 -18.51 6.02 -27.85
CA ILE A 202 -18.08 5.33 -29.07
C ILE A 202 -17.53 3.94 -28.74
N SER A 203 -16.66 3.83 -27.73
CA SER A 203 -16.00 2.58 -27.37
C SER A 203 -16.98 1.48 -26.91
N LEU A 204 -18.12 1.86 -26.32
CA LEU A 204 -19.13 0.92 -25.82
C LEU A 204 -20.13 0.47 -26.89
N ASN A 205 -20.41 1.32 -27.89
CA ASN A 205 -21.45 1.07 -28.90
C ASN A 205 -20.94 0.39 -30.17
N GLN A 206 -19.63 0.25 -30.35
CA GLN A 206 -19.08 -0.45 -31.50
C GLN A 206 -19.28 -1.97 -31.36
N PRO A 207 -19.75 -2.69 -32.38
CA PRO A 207 -19.72 -4.15 -32.39
C PRO A 207 -18.25 -4.57 -32.42
N ILE A 208 -17.78 -5.10 -31.30
CA ILE A 208 -16.36 -5.43 -31.14
C ILE A 208 -16.11 -6.82 -31.73
N GLU A 209 -15.44 -6.86 -32.88
CA GLU A 209 -14.86 -8.10 -33.42
C GLU A 209 -13.62 -8.53 -32.60
N ASP A 210 -12.91 -7.58 -31.95
CA ASP A 210 -11.68 -7.83 -31.21
C ASP A 210 -11.65 -7.17 -29.80
N GLN A 211 -11.76 -7.99 -28.75
CA GLN A 211 -11.71 -7.54 -27.35
C GLN A 211 -10.40 -6.85 -26.98
N VAL A 212 -9.29 -7.19 -27.63
CA VAL A 212 -7.97 -6.58 -27.35
C VAL A 212 -8.04 -5.08 -27.64
N CYS A 213 -8.64 -4.71 -28.78
CA CYS A 213 -8.86 -3.30 -29.14
C CYS A 213 -9.73 -2.56 -28.12
N LEU A 214 -10.76 -3.18 -27.54
CA LEU A 214 -11.57 -2.55 -26.49
C LEU A 214 -10.73 -2.29 -25.23
N ILE A 215 -9.97 -3.28 -24.77
CA ILE A 215 -9.12 -3.17 -23.57
C ILE A 215 -8.13 -2.02 -23.76
N GLU A 216 -7.47 -1.94 -24.91
CA GLU A 216 -6.54 -0.85 -25.20
C GLU A 216 -7.22 0.52 -25.21
N ARG A 217 -8.39 0.66 -25.84
CA ARG A 217 -9.16 1.93 -25.83
C ARG A 217 -9.50 2.36 -24.40
N LEU A 218 -9.95 1.44 -23.56
CA LEU A 218 -10.27 1.70 -22.15
C LEU A 218 -9.04 2.14 -21.35
N LEU A 219 -7.88 1.51 -21.57
CA LEU A 219 -6.61 1.92 -20.95
C LEU A 219 -6.18 3.32 -21.40
N ARG A 220 -6.32 3.64 -22.69
CA ARG A 220 -6.02 4.98 -23.21
C ARG A 220 -6.96 6.04 -22.64
N ILE A 221 -8.26 5.74 -22.48
CA ILE A 221 -9.23 6.59 -21.78
C ILE A 221 -8.82 6.79 -20.31
N SER A 222 -8.44 5.72 -19.62
CA SER A 222 -7.94 5.78 -18.24
C SER A 222 -6.76 6.75 -18.11
N HIS A 223 -5.78 6.66 -19.01
CA HIS A 223 -4.60 7.54 -19.01
C HIS A 223 -4.96 9.01 -19.27
N LEU A 224 -5.97 9.30 -20.10
CA LEU A 224 -6.43 10.69 -20.28
C LEU A 224 -7.09 11.23 -19.01
N TYR A 225 -7.93 10.43 -18.34
CA TYR A 225 -8.51 10.84 -17.07
C TYR A 225 -7.44 11.06 -15.99
N GLU A 226 -6.38 10.24 -15.99
CA GLU A 226 -5.23 10.40 -15.11
C GLU A 226 -4.48 11.71 -15.41
N ALA A 227 -4.28 12.03 -16.69
CA ALA A 227 -3.60 13.26 -17.13
C ALA A 227 -4.35 14.55 -16.76
N ILE A 228 -5.68 14.53 -16.67
CA ILE A 228 -6.49 15.68 -16.22
C ILE A 228 -6.74 15.70 -14.70
N GLY A 229 -6.18 14.75 -13.94
CA GLY A 229 -6.32 14.66 -12.48
C GLY A 229 -7.62 14.00 -11.98
N PHE A 230 -8.40 13.38 -12.87
CA PHE A 230 -9.64 12.68 -12.51
C PHE A 230 -9.37 11.21 -12.14
N TYR A 231 -8.63 10.99 -11.04
CA TYR A 231 -8.10 9.68 -10.65
C TYR A 231 -9.16 8.59 -10.44
N ARG A 232 -10.35 8.93 -9.93
CA ARG A 232 -11.45 7.96 -9.76
C ARG A 232 -11.98 7.44 -11.09
N LYS A 233 -12.19 8.34 -12.06
CA LYS A 233 -12.61 7.95 -13.42
C LYS A 233 -11.51 7.13 -14.10
N ALA A 234 -10.25 7.53 -13.94
CA ALA A 234 -9.11 6.77 -14.44
C ALA A 234 -9.09 5.33 -13.89
N ALA A 235 -9.21 5.16 -12.56
CA ALA A 235 -9.26 3.86 -11.91
C ALA A 235 -10.47 3.03 -12.35
N PHE A 236 -11.64 3.65 -12.53
CA PHE A 236 -12.83 2.97 -13.06
C PHE A 236 -12.57 2.35 -14.42
N PHE A 237 -12.04 3.11 -15.38
CA PHE A 237 -11.74 2.56 -16.71
C PHE A 237 -10.60 1.56 -16.70
N LYS A 238 -9.61 1.71 -15.82
CA LYS A 238 -8.51 0.74 -15.62
C LYS A 238 -9.04 -0.60 -15.08
N ARG A 239 -9.90 -0.55 -14.06
CA ARG A 239 -10.62 -1.71 -13.51
C ARG A 239 -11.53 -2.35 -14.56
N PHE A 240 -12.27 -1.54 -15.32
CA PHE A 240 -13.16 -2.05 -16.37
C PHE A 240 -12.38 -2.76 -17.47
N ALA A 241 -11.23 -2.19 -17.90
CA ALA A 241 -10.30 -2.85 -18.81
C ALA A 241 -9.79 -4.18 -18.24
N ALA A 242 -9.42 -4.20 -16.95
CA ALA A 242 -8.98 -5.42 -16.27
C ALA A 242 -10.06 -6.52 -16.32
N LEU A 243 -11.31 -6.20 -15.93
CA LEU A 243 -12.41 -7.18 -15.95
C LEU A 243 -12.74 -7.68 -17.36
N LYS A 244 -12.50 -6.88 -18.40
CA LYS A 244 -12.70 -7.33 -19.79
C LYS A 244 -11.70 -8.41 -20.22
N THR A 245 -10.48 -8.43 -19.68
CA THR A 245 -9.47 -9.49 -19.98
C THR A 245 -9.93 -10.90 -19.62
N VAL A 246 -10.93 -11.04 -18.74
CA VAL A 246 -11.43 -12.33 -18.24
C VAL A 246 -12.91 -12.57 -18.58
N SER A 247 -13.48 -11.75 -19.47
CA SER A 247 -14.93 -11.76 -19.76
C SER A 247 -15.38 -12.78 -20.81
N GLN A 248 -14.47 -13.28 -21.66
CA GLN A 248 -14.79 -14.28 -22.69
C GLN A 248 -13.87 -15.52 -22.59
N ALA A 249 -14.48 -16.70 -22.68
CA ALA A 249 -13.84 -17.99 -22.40
C ALA A 249 -12.67 -18.38 -23.33
N LYS A 250 -12.49 -17.69 -24.47
CA LYS A 250 -11.51 -18.09 -25.48
C LYS A 250 -10.05 -17.77 -25.12
N ASN A 251 -9.79 -16.70 -24.34
CA ASN A 251 -8.44 -16.26 -23.97
C ASN A 251 -8.46 -15.57 -22.59
N LEU A 252 -8.51 -16.34 -21.50
CA LEU A 252 -8.56 -15.80 -20.13
C LEU A 252 -7.14 -15.43 -19.65
N ASP A 253 -6.89 -14.13 -19.49
CA ASP A 253 -5.61 -13.63 -18.97
C ASP A 253 -5.79 -13.05 -17.55
N TRP A 254 -5.82 -13.96 -16.56
CA TRP A 254 -5.99 -13.59 -15.15
C TRP A 254 -4.80 -12.82 -14.59
N GLU A 255 -3.60 -13.05 -15.12
CA GLU A 255 -2.38 -12.35 -14.71
C GLU A 255 -2.45 -10.87 -15.10
N LYS A 256 -2.78 -10.58 -16.37
CA LYS A 256 -3.02 -9.22 -16.84
C LYS A 256 -4.16 -8.54 -16.09
N CYS A 257 -5.23 -9.28 -15.78
CA CYS A 257 -6.32 -8.76 -14.95
C CYS A 257 -5.82 -8.26 -13.59
N TYR A 258 -5.06 -9.10 -12.86
CA TYR A 258 -4.51 -8.75 -11.56
C TYR A 258 -3.58 -7.53 -11.61
N PHE A 259 -2.67 -7.49 -12.59
CA PHE A 259 -1.73 -6.37 -12.72
C PHE A 259 -2.38 -5.06 -13.15
N LEU A 260 -3.53 -5.11 -13.84
CA LEU A 260 -4.33 -3.91 -14.14
C LEU A 260 -5.19 -3.46 -12.94
N LEU A 261 -5.67 -4.39 -12.11
CA LEU A 261 -6.45 -4.07 -10.90
C LEU A 261 -5.60 -3.39 -9.82
N LEU A 262 -4.37 -3.85 -9.61
CA LEU A 262 -3.49 -3.36 -8.55
C LEU A 262 -3.30 -1.81 -8.56
N PRO A 263 -2.91 -1.16 -9.68
CA PRO A 263 -2.82 0.31 -9.73
C PRO A 263 -4.18 1.00 -9.70
N ALA A 264 -5.28 0.32 -10.05
CA ALA A 264 -6.62 0.91 -9.98
C ALA A 264 -7.09 1.13 -8.52
N LEU A 265 -6.60 0.34 -7.55
CA LEU A 265 -6.93 0.49 -6.14
C LEU A 265 -6.67 1.89 -5.59
N TYR A 266 -5.54 2.49 -5.99
CA TYR A 266 -5.13 3.81 -5.50
C TYR A 266 -6.15 4.90 -5.87
N GLY A 267 -6.74 4.84 -7.07
CA GLY A 267 -7.75 5.83 -7.47
C GLY A 267 -9.05 5.75 -6.68
N TYR A 268 -9.29 4.63 -5.97
CA TYR A 268 -10.38 4.48 -5.01
C TYR A 268 -9.96 4.82 -3.56
N GLY A 269 -8.68 5.08 -3.32
CA GLY A 269 -8.15 5.34 -1.98
C GLY A 269 -7.77 4.09 -1.18
N LEU A 270 -7.83 2.91 -1.80
CA LEU A 270 -7.47 1.64 -1.17
C LEU A 270 -5.97 1.38 -1.28
N THR A 271 -5.32 1.18 -0.13
CA THR A 271 -3.93 0.77 0.00
C THR A 271 -3.85 -0.65 0.54
N LEU A 272 -2.86 -1.42 0.11
CA LEU A 272 -2.63 -2.79 0.61
C LEU A 272 -1.67 -2.82 1.81
N ASN A 273 -1.22 -1.66 2.31
CA ASN A 273 -0.44 -1.55 3.53
C ASN A 273 -1.39 -1.36 4.73
N PRO A 274 -1.46 -2.30 5.69
CA PRO A 274 -2.36 -2.19 6.84
C PRO A 274 -2.13 -0.94 7.69
N ASN A 275 -0.86 -0.54 7.88
CA ASN A 275 -0.52 0.62 8.70
C ASN A 275 -0.98 1.92 8.04
N GLU A 276 -0.72 2.06 6.74
CA GLU A 276 -1.17 3.22 5.96
C GLU A 276 -2.69 3.29 5.89
N TYR A 277 -3.36 2.14 5.76
CA TYR A 277 -4.81 2.07 5.76
C TYR A 277 -5.41 2.52 7.10
N ASP A 278 -4.86 2.03 8.21
CA ASP A 278 -5.27 2.42 9.56
C ASP A 278 -4.99 3.91 9.85
N GLU A 279 -3.91 4.48 9.31
CA GLU A 279 -3.63 5.92 9.39
C GLU A 279 -4.66 6.73 8.61
N ARG A 280 -4.99 6.33 7.37
CA ARG A 280 -6.05 6.98 6.58
C ARG A 280 -7.41 6.91 7.29
N LEU A 281 -7.72 5.79 7.95
CA LEU A 281 -8.93 5.64 8.75
C LEU A 281 -8.96 6.65 9.91
N LYS A 282 -7.85 6.80 10.64
CA LYS A 282 -7.73 7.76 11.76
C LYS A 282 -7.90 9.22 11.30
N LEU A 283 -7.41 9.53 10.11
CA LEU A 283 -7.53 10.86 9.50
C LEU A 283 -8.91 11.14 8.88
N GLY A 284 -9.82 10.15 8.84
CA GLY A 284 -11.12 10.29 8.17
C GLY A 284 -11.01 10.32 6.63
N ASN A 285 -9.87 9.91 6.07
CA ASN A 285 -9.58 9.96 4.63
C ASN A 285 -10.06 8.71 3.88
N VAL A 286 -10.58 7.71 4.58
CA VAL A 286 -11.14 6.50 3.97
C VAL A 286 -12.63 6.71 3.74
N ASN A 287 -12.96 6.99 2.48
CA ASN A 287 -14.35 7.00 2.01
C ASN A 287 -14.60 5.68 1.24
N TRP A 288 -15.85 5.24 1.13
CA TRP A 288 -16.26 4.11 0.26
C TRP A 288 -15.76 2.71 0.67
N SER A 289 -15.83 2.38 1.96
CA SER A 289 -15.44 1.05 2.46
C SER A 289 -16.14 -0.12 1.76
N ALA A 290 -17.40 0.05 1.35
CA ALA A 290 -18.12 -0.96 0.54
C ALA A 290 -17.42 -1.24 -0.81
N ILE A 291 -16.91 -0.20 -1.48
CA ILE A 291 -16.14 -0.35 -2.72
C ILE A 291 -14.81 -1.04 -2.42
N HIS A 292 -14.15 -0.74 -1.30
CA HIS A 292 -12.92 -1.40 -0.90
C HIS A 292 -13.10 -2.91 -0.71
N VAL A 293 -14.20 -3.33 -0.09
CA VAL A 293 -14.55 -4.76 0.05
C VAL A 293 -14.72 -5.40 -1.34
N GLN A 294 -15.47 -4.76 -2.24
CA GLN A 294 -15.68 -5.29 -3.59
C GLN A 294 -14.38 -5.42 -4.38
N LEU A 295 -13.53 -4.39 -4.38
CA LEU A 295 -12.25 -4.38 -5.09
C LEU A 295 -11.31 -5.48 -4.56
N LEU A 296 -11.28 -5.66 -3.24
CA LEU A 296 -10.43 -6.67 -2.63
C LEU A 296 -10.97 -8.08 -2.89
N GLN A 297 -12.29 -8.28 -2.95
CA GLN A 297 -12.90 -9.54 -3.40
C GLN A 297 -12.52 -9.87 -4.85
N GLU A 298 -12.48 -8.88 -5.75
CA GLU A 298 -12.02 -9.06 -7.14
C GLU A 298 -10.54 -9.47 -7.19
N ILE A 299 -9.68 -8.83 -6.39
CA ILE A 299 -8.26 -9.19 -6.31
C ILE A 299 -8.05 -10.58 -5.70
N ILE A 300 -8.80 -10.94 -4.66
CA ILE A 300 -8.75 -12.29 -4.07
C ILE A 300 -9.20 -13.32 -5.13
N THR A 301 -10.28 -13.04 -5.86
CA THR A 301 -10.78 -13.96 -6.89
C THR A 301 -9.78 -14.12 -8.04
N THR A 302 -9.19 -13.03 -8.53
CA THR A 302 -8.18 -13.07 -9.59
C THR A 302 -6.92 -13.80 -9.14
N SER A 303 -6.41 -13.55 -7.93
CA SER A 303 -5.23 -14.27 -7.41
C SER A 303 -5.46 -15.78 -7.27
N LEU A 304 -6.66 -16.21 -6.87
CA LEU A 304 -7.04 -17.64 -6.84
C LEU A 304 -7.12 -18.24 -8.25
N LYS A 305 -7.64 -17.50 -9.23
CA LYS A 305 -7.73 -17.96 -10.62
C LYS A 305 -6.35 -18.00 -11.31
N MET A 306 -5.42 -17.17 -10.89
CA MET A 306 -4.00 -17.24 -11.27
C MET A 306 -3.24 -18.40 -10.60
N GLN A 307 -3.88 -19.19 -9.72
CA GLN A 307 -3.24 -20.23 -8.91
C GLN A 307 -2.10 -19.69 -8.03
N ASN A 308 -2.10 -18.40 -7.69
CA ASN A 308 -1.15 -17.82 -6.76
C ASN A 308 -1.77 -17.69 -5.38
N GLU A 309 -1.68 -18.78 -4.62
CA GLU A 309 -2.31 -18.93 -3.32
C GLU A 309 -1.66 -18.04 -2.26
N THR A 310 -0.35 -17.76 -2.38
CA THR A 310 0.35 -16.85 -1.45
C THR A 310 -0.21 -15.42 -1.51
N LEU A 311 -0.54 -14.94 -2.71
CA LEU A 311 -1.19 -13.64 -2.90
C LEU A 311 -2.63 -13.67 -2.40
N ALA A 312 -3.38 -14.74 -2.68
CA ALA A 312 -4.74 -14.90 -2.18
C ALA A 312 -4.79 -14.86 -0.65
N ILE A 313 -3.89 -15.59 0.03
CA ILE A 313 -3.73 -15.56 1.49
C ILE A 313 -3.43 -14.13 1.94
N ARG A 314 -2.50 -13.42 1.28
CA ARG A 314 -2.14 -12.04 1.66
C ARG A 314 -3.31 -11.06 1.56
N HIS A 315 -4.06 -11.08 0.46
CA HIS A 315 -5.20 -10.19 0.25
C HIS A 315 -6.39 -10.53 1.15
N LEU A 316 -6.62 -11.83 1.41
CA LEU A 316 -7.64 -12.30 2.34
C LEU A 316 -7.28 -11.95 3.80
N SER A 317 -6.00 -12.02 4.15
CA SER A 317 -5.50 -11.51 5.44
C SER A 317 -5.79 -10.03 5.58
N PHE A 318 -5.51 -9.23 4.54
CA PHE A 318 -5.81 -7.80 4.56
C PHE A 318 -7.32 -7.53 4.72
N MET A 319 -8.18 -8.29 4.02
CA MET A 319 -9.64 -8.20 4.15
C MET A 319 -10.08 -8.35 5.61
N LEU A 320 -9.60 -9.40 6.27
CA LEU A 320 -9.94 -9.65 7.67
C LEU A 320 -9.34 -8.59 8.60
N GLN A 321 -8.06 -8.24 8.46
CA GLN A 321 -7.38 -7.31 9.36
C GLN A 321 -7.88 -5.86 9.24
N CYS A 322 -8.09 -5.36 8.02
CA CYS A 322 -8.38 -3.94 7.78
C CYS A 322 -9.87 -3.65 7.54
N LEU A 323 -10.61 -4.56 6.90
CA LEU A 323 -12.00 -4.34 6.50
C LEU A 323 -13.04 -5.08 7.38
N PHE A 324 -12.61 -5.67 8.50
CA PHE A 324 -13.46 -6.46 9.41
C PHE A 324 -14.82 -5.82 9.75
N THR A 325 -14.79 -4.53 10.07
CA THR A 325 -15.97 -3.75 10.50
C THR A 325 -16.96 -3.52 9.35
N HIS A 326 -16.52 -3.66 8.10
CA HIS A 326 -17.30 -3.38 6.91
C HIS A 326 -17.81 -4.65 6.21
N ILE A 327 -17.39 -5.83 6.65
CA ILE A 327 -17.88 -7.13 6.15
C ILE A 327 -18.94 -7.71 7.09
N THR A 328 -19.92 -8.42 6.52
CA THR A 328 -21.03 -9.02 7.27
C THR A 328 -20.57 -10.22 8.12
N PRO A 329 -21.30 -10.62 9.18
CA PRO A 329 -20.96 -11.80 9.97
C PRO A 329 -20.80 -13.09 9.15
N SER A 330 -21.66 -13.30 8.15
CA SER A 330 -21.56 -14.43 7.23
C SER A 330 -20.27 -14.38 6.39
N GLN A 331 -19.93 -13.21 5.84
CA GLN A 331 -18.67 -13.03 5.09
C GLN A 331 -17.44 -13.23 5.99
N ARG A 332 -17.49 -12.81 7.26
CA ARG A 332 -16.39 -13.04 8.22
C ARG A 332 -16.13 -14.53 8.41
N GLN A 333 -17.19 -15.32 8.55
CA GLN A 333 -17.09 -16.77 8.66
C GLN A 333 -16.51 -17.38 7.38
N GLU A 334 -17.07 -17.03 6.21
CA GLU A 334 -16.61 -17.54 4.91
C GLU A 334 -15.13 -17.20 4.64
N PHE A 335 -14.72 -15.96 4.87
CA PHE A 335 -13.34 -15.53 4.64
C PHE A 335 -12.36 -16.17 5.61
N ALA A 336 -12.72 -16.34 6.88
CA ALA A 336 -11.84 -16.96 7.86
C ALA A 336 -11.69 -18.47 7.64
N THR A 337 -12.77 -19.18 7.27
CA THR A 337 -12.69 -20.61 6.90
C THR A 337 -11.91 -20.82 5.62
N LYS A 338 -12.14 -19.98 4.60
CA LYS A 338 -11.39 -20.02 3.34
C LYS A 338 -9.90 -19.76 3.56
N LEU A 339 -9.55 -18.81 4.42
CA LEU A 339 -8.16 -18.50 4.75
C LEU A 339 -7.47 -19.69 5.43
N SER A 340 -8.11 -20.27 6.44
CA SER A 340 -7.60 -21.45 7.15
C SER A 340 -7.41 -22.63 6.20
N SER A 341 -8.37 -22.86 5.29
CA SER A 341 -8.27 -23.94 4.30
C SER A 341 -7.18 -23.70 3.24
N LEU A 342 -6.94 -22.45 2.83
CA LEU A 342 -5.88 -22.15 1.87
C LEU A 342 -4.51 -22.32 2.53
N ALA A 343 -4.34 -21.79 3.74
CA ALA A 343 -3.07 -21.87 4.43
C ALA A 343 -2.67 -23.31 4.79
N SER A 344 -3.63 -24.20 5.06
CA SER A 344 -3.32 -25.61 5.33
C SER A 344 -2.91 -26.41 4.09
N LYS A 345 -3.39 -26.02 2.90
CA LYS A 345 -3.10 -26.73 1.64
C LYS A 345 -1.84 -26.23 0.94
N CYS A 346 -1.56 -24.93 1.06
CA CYS A 346 -0.74 -24.20 0.09
C CYS A 346 0.50 -23.53 0.71
N GLY A 347 0.65 -23.66 2.04
CA GLY A 347 1.70 -23.01 2.82
C GLY A 347 1.19 -21.83 3.64
N GLU A 348 1.93 -21.53 4.71
CA GLU A 348 1.54 -20.53 5.70
C GLU A 348 1.82 -19.09 5.23
N GLY A 349 0.99 -18.15 5.69
CA GLY A 349 1.23 -16.72 5.49
C GLY A 349 2.44 -16.25 6.28
N SER A 350 3.48 -15.78 5.60
CA SER A 350 4.69 -15.23 6.24
C SER A 350 4.55 -13.73 6.54
N PRO A 351 5.20 -13.22 7.60
CA PRO A 351 5.20 -11.80 7.96
C PRO A 351 6.15 -10.96 7.09
N VAL A 352 6.49 -11.43 5.89
CA VAL A 352 7.46 -10.80 4.98
C VAL A 352 6.74 -10.19 3.76
N PRO A 353 7.11 -9.00 3.27
CA PRO A 353 6.56 -8.46 2.03
C PRO A 353 6.77 -9.40 0.83
N LEU A 354 5.77 -9.50 -0.04
CA LEU A 354 5.87 -10.28 -1.27
C LEU A 354 6.35 -9.39 -2.41
N LYS A 355 7.33 -9.84 -3.18
CA LYS A 355 7.81 -9.14 -4.38
C LYS A 355 7.14 -9.77 -5.61
N LEU A 356 6.51 -8.94 -6.44
CA LEU A 356 5.90 -9.34 -7.70
C LEU A 356 6.92 -9.26 -8.86
N ILE A 357 6.58 -9.93 -9.97
CA ILE A 357 7.40 -10.01 -11.18
C ILE A 357 7.66 -8.61 -11.79
N ASN A 358 6.68 -7.71 -11.69
CA ASN A 358 6.79 -6.32 -12.17
C ASN A 358 7.54 -5.38 -11.21
N GLY A 359 8.16 -5.90 -10.15
CA GLY A 359 8.88 -5.13 -9.13
C GLY A 359 7.99 -4.51 -8.05
N ALA A 360 6.66 -4.60 -8.14
CA ALA A 360 5.77 -4.10 -7.10
C ALA A 360 5.84 -4.98 -5.83
N THR A 361 5.78 -4.34 -4.66
CA THR A 361 5.85 -5.04 -3.37
C THR A 361 4.49 -5.03 -2.69
N ILE A 362 3.99 -6.20 -2.31
CA ILE A 362 2.79 -6.34 -1.47
C ILE A 362 3.22 -6.41 0.00
N PRO A 363 2.82 -5.44 0.85
CA PRO A 363 3.19 -5.39 2.27
C PRO A 363 2.74 -6.65 3.03
N SER A 364 3.40 -6.96 4.15
CA SER A 364 2.94 -8.01 5.06
C SER A 364 1.72 -7.59 5.88
N VAL A 365 0.94 -8.57 6.30
CA VAL A 365 -0.27 -8.37 7.11
C VAL A 365 -0.12 -9.20 8.38
N ASN A 366 0.07 -8.51 9.51
CA ASN A 366 0.10 -9.12 10.83
C ASN A 366 -1.29 -9.03 11.46
N PHE A 367 -1.80 -10.14 12.00
CA PHE A 367 -3.06 -10.20 12.73
C PHE A 367 -2.92 -9.65 14.14
N THR A 368 -3.23 -8.36 14.30
CA THR A 368 -3.28 -7.70 15.60
C THR A 368 -4.69 -7.68 16.21
N LYS A 369 -5.72 -8.03 15.40
CA LYS A 369 -7.14 -8.07 15.82
C LYS A 369 -7.66 -9.49 16.08
N PHE A 370 -6.94 -10.52 15.62
CA PHE A 370 -7.37 -11.93 15.72
C PHE A 370 -6.27 -12.79 16.34
N PRO A 371 -6.34 -13.08 17.64
CA PRO A 371 -7.23 -12.48 18.64
C PRO A 371 -6.80 -11.06 19.03
N THR A 372 -7.73 -10.28 19.59
CA THR A 372 -7.45 -8.95 20.13
C THR A 372 -6.95 -9.06 21.57
N VAL A 373 -5.85 -8.37 21.88
CA VAL A 373 -5.35 -8.26 23.26
C VAL A 373 -6.18 -7.24 24.04
N VAL A 374 -6.75 -7.71 25.15
CA VAL A 374 -7.56 -6.90 26.09
C VAL A 374 -6.79 -6.61 27.38
N TYR A 375 -5.81 -7.44 27.72
CA TYR A 375 -4.93 -7.25 28.88
C TYR A 375 -3.53 -7.75 28.57
N PHE A 376 -2.52 -7.02 29.03
CA PHE A 376 -1.11 -7.37 28.89
C PHE A 376 -0.34 -6.87 30.10
N LYS A 377 0.29 -7.78 30.85
CA LYS A 377 1.11 -7.43 32.02
C LYS A 377 2.29 -8.37 32.16
N ILE A 378 3.46 -7.81 32.47
CA ILE A 378 4.64 -8.59 32.83
C ILE A 378 4.57 -8.87 34.32
N GLU A 379 4.69 -10.14 34.69
CA GLU A 379 4.62 -10.57 36.07
C GLU A 379 6.00 -10.58 36.72
N PRO A 380 6.12 -10.18 37.99
CA PRO A 380 7.32 -10.42 38.76
C PRO A 380 7.54 -11.92 38.94
N LEU A 381 8.77 -12.30 39.34
CA LEU A 381 9.01 -13.66 39.83
C LEU A 381 8.04 -13.98 40.98
N LYS A 382 7.68 -15.26 41.11
CA LYS A 382 6.77 -15.73 42.16
C LYS A 382 7.28 -15.31 43.55
N PRO A 383 6.41 -15.14 44.56
CA PRO A 383 6.80 -14.58 45.86
C PRO A 383 8.02 -15.26 46.50
N TYR A 384 8.15 -16.58 46.35
CA TYR A 384 9.28 -17.37 46.86
C TYR A 384 10.61 -17.17 46.10
N LEU A 385 10.59 -16.52 44.94
CA LEU A 385 11.75 -16.13 44.13
C LEU A 385 11.91 -14.60 44.04
N LYS A 386 11.22 -13.87 44.92
CA LYS A 386 11.27 -12.41 44.90
C LYS A 386 12.67 -11.94 45.28
N LEU A 387 13.29 -11.21 44.37
CA LEU A 387 14.63 -10.67 44.54
C LEU A 387 14.62 -9.51 45.54
N PHE A 388 15.36 -9.66 46.63
CA PHE A 388 15.64 -8.58 47.57
C PHE A 388 17.10 -8.15 47.40
N LYS A 389 17.31 -6.88 47.08
CA LYS A 389 18.65 -6.28 47.15
C LYS A 389 19.04 -6.20 48.64
N LEU A 390 19.97 -7.05 49.07
CA LEU A 390 20.56 -6.95 50.40
C LEU A 390 21.22 -5.57 50.52
N ARG A 391 20.63 -4.69 51.32
CA ARG A 391 21.30 -3.46 51.72
C ARG A 391 22.38 -3.88 52.71
N HIS A 392 23.64 -3.60 52.39
CA HIS A 392 24.72 -3.74 53.34
C HIS A 392 24.45 -2.75 54.48
N LYS A 393 23.89 -3.21 55.61
CA LYS A 393 23.94 -2.43 56.84
C LYS A 393 25.40 -2.43 57.25
N SER A 394 26.09 -1.32 57.01
CA SER A 394 27.37 -1.08 57.70
C SER A 394 27.06 -1.11 59.19
N MET A 395 27.59 -2.11 59.88
CA MET A 395 27.54 -2.21 61.33
C MET A 395 28.50 -1.17 61.90
N ASN A 396 28.07 0.09 61.97
CA ASN A 396 28.60 1.06 62.92
C ASN A 396 27.39 1.68 63.62
N ASN A 397 27.25 1.34 64.89
CA ASN A 397 26.32 1.98 65.80
C ASN A 397 26.77 3.42 66.03
N ASN A 398 25.78 4.30 66.17
CA ASN A 398 25.84 5.72 66.52
C ASN A 398 26.26 6.62 65.35
N ASP A 399 25.27 7.12 64.62
CA ASP A 399 25.01 8.55 64.52
C ASP A 399 23.76 8.79 63.67
N GLU A 400 22.95 9.74 64.12
CA GLU A 400 21.75 10.22 63.42
C GLU A 400 22.12 10.77 62.04
N GLU A 401 21.23 10.53 61.08
CA GLU A 401 21.09 11.28 59.83
C GLU A 401 22.39 11.64 59.08
N THR A 402 22.83 10.79 58.14
CA THR A 402 23.21 11.27 56.80
C THR A 402 23.41 10.11 55.82
N GLU A 403 22.81 10.30 54.65
CA GLU A 403 22.76 9.42 53.50
C GLU A 403 24.15 9.32 52.83
N TYR A 404 25.05 8.46 53.32
CA TYR A 404 26.36 8.25 52.68
C TYR A 404 26.31 7.25 51.52
N LYS A 405 26.23 7.85 50.32
CA LYS A 405 26.72 7.27 49.06
C LYS A 405 28.21 6.92 49.16
N TYR A 406 28.61 5.99 48.30
CA TYR A 406 29.99 5.66 47.87
C TYR A 406 30.78 4.68 48.73
N SER A 407 30.81 3.40 48.31
CA SER A 407 31.90 2.48 48.61
C SER A 407 32.57 2.07 47.31
N GLY A 408 33.64 2.78 46.99
CA GLY A 408 34.65 2.44 46.00
C GLY A 408 35.99 3.00 46.51
N PRO A 409 37.14 2.35 46.26
CA PRO A 409 38.41 2.64 46.93
C PRO A 409 39.09 3.94 46.48
N PHE A 410 38.43 4.78 45.69
CA PHE A 410 38.98 6.00 45.11
C PHE A 410 38.32 7.23 45.72
N ILE A 411 39.12 7.99 46.47
CA ILE A 411 38.72 9.19 47.22
C ILE A 411 38.36 10.38 46.30
N TYR A 412 38.66 10.29 44.99
CA TYR A 412 38.33 11.32 44.01
C TYR A 412 37.65 10.72 42.77
N THR A 413 36.34 10.88 42.65
CA THR A 413 35.63 10.83 41.36
C THR A 413 34.79 12.11 41.23
N PRO A 414 35.31 13.16 40.57
CA PRO A 414 34.65 14.46 40.52
C PRO A 414 33.66 14.54 39.36
N LEU A 415 32.56 13.78 39.38
CA LEU A 415 31.41 13.95 38.49
C LEU A 415 30.13 13.44 39.17
N GLN A 416 29.53 14.27 40.04
CA GLN A 416 28.22 13.99 40.63
C GLN A 416 27.11 14.20 39.60
N LEU A 417 26.83 13.18 38.78
CA LEU A 417 25.61 13.12 37.99
C LEU A 417 24.44 12.71 38.90
N ASN A 418 23.95 13.64 39.73
CA ASN A 418 22.66 13.53 40.38
C ASN A 418 21.55 13.58 39.31
N ARG A 419 21.22 12.44 38.70
CA ARG A 419 19.91 12.27 38.06
C ARG A 419 18.90 11.94 39.15
N SER A 420 18.25 12.99 39.64
CA SER A 420 16.96 12.88 40.32
C SER A 420 15.99 12.07 39.44
N PRO A 421 15.10 11.25 40.02
CA PRO A 421 14.05 10.61 39.23
C PRO A 421 13.15 11.72 38.69
N GLU A 422 13.17 11.92 37.38
CA GLU A 422 12.24 12.81 36.68
C GLU A 422 10.81 12.39 37.05
N ARG A 423 10.23 13.12 38.00
CA ARG A 423 8.79 13.22 38.17
C ARG A 423 8.28 13.96 36.93
N ASN A 424 7.38 13.29 36.21
CA ASN A 424 6.50 13.86 35.18
C ASN A 424 7.22 14.45 33.95
N SER A 425 7.73 13.60 33.07
CA SER A 425 7.86 13.97 31.66
C SER A 425 6.60 13.55 30.89
N TYR A 426 6.07 14.49 30.11
CA TYR A 426 5.00 14.30 29.15
C TYR A 426 5.23 13.01 28.37
N LYS A 427 4.23 12.12 28.36
CA LYS A 427 4.31 10.79 27.72
C LYS A 427 4.61 10.91 26.23
N ASN A 428 5.89 10.85 25.87
CA ASN A 428 6.31 10.68 24.51
C ASN A 428 5.78 9.33 23.97
N PRO A 429 5.33 9.28 22.70
CA PRO A 429 4.82 8.05 22.08
C PRO A 429 5.87 6.92 21.94
N ASP A 430 7.14 7.22 22.22
CA ASP A 430 8.24 6.25 22.28
C ASP A 430 8.54 5.70 23.69
N SER A 431 7.73 6.04 24.70
CA SER A 431 7.96 5.71 26.10
C SER A 431 8.36 4.25 26.30
N VAL A 432 9.60 4.03 26.74
CA VAL A 432 10.11 2.75 27.26
C VAL A 432 9.64 2.65 28.70
N ASN A 433 9.02 1.53 29.07
CA ASN A 433 8.60 1.31 30.46
C ASN A 433 9.57 0.35 31.14
N LYS A 434 10.45 0.87 32.01
CA LYS A 434 11.37 0.05 32.80
C LYS A 434 10.63 -0.55 33.99
N MET A 435 10.70 -1.86 34.15
CA MET A 435 10.07 -2.55 35.28
C MET A 435 10.78 -2.24 36.60
N ASN A 436 9.98 -2.17 37.67
CA ASN A 436 10.45 -1.92 39.03
C ASN A 436 10.79 -3.22 39.80
N PHE A 437 10.81 -4.35 39.11
CA PHE A 437 11.23 -5.65 39.62
C PHE A 437 12.23 -6.27 38.65
N TYR A 438 12.92 -7.30 39.15
CA TYR A 438 13.95 -8.01 38.42
C TYR A 438 13.49 -9.43 38.07
N TRP A 439 14.01 -9.95 36.97
CA TRP A 439 14.02 -11.38 36.69
C TRP A 439 15.43 -11.94 36.97
N ALA A 440 15.57 -13.25 37.03
CA ALA A 440 16.84 -13.91 37.28
C ALA A 440 17.19 -14.86 36.14
N GLU A 441 18.47 -14.95 35.81
CA GLU A 441 19.00 -15.92 34.87
C GLU A 441 18.60 -17.35 35.29
N GLY A 442 18.17 -18.16 34.31
CA GLY A 442 17.73 -19.53 34.53
C GLY A 442 16.36 -19.70 35.17
N HIS A 443 15.66 -18.61 35.54
CA HIS A 443 14.31 -18.65 36.11
C HIS A 443 13.25 -18.26 35.08
N THR A 444 12.07 -18.88 35.15
CA THR A 444 10.98 -18.62 34.19
C THR A 444 10.37 -17.22 34.40
N GLY A 445 10.56 -16.32 33.43
CA GLY A 445 9.80 -15.08 33.31
C GLY A 445 8.40 -15.35 32.76
N CYS A 446 7.43 -14.55 33.17
CA CYS A 446 6.02 -14.74 32.81
C CYS A 446 5.36 -13.42 32.38
N VAL A 447 4.59 -13.48 31.31
CA VAL A 447 3.74 -12.39 30.83
C VAL A 447 2.31 -12.90 30.74
N SER A 448 1.41 -12.23 31.46
CA SER A 448 -0.03 -12.52 31.46
C SER A 448 -0.71 -11.77 30.32
N LEU A 449 -1.50 -12.46 29.50
CA LEU A 449 -2.33 -11.88 28.45
C LEU A 449 -3.78 -12.34 28.56
N SER A 450 -4.72 -11.45 28.24
CA SER A 450 -6.11 -11.82 28.00
C SER A 450 -6.46 -11.55 26.55
N LEU A 451 -6.92 -12.59 25.86
CA LEU A 451 -7.22 -12.59 24.44
C LEU A 451 -8.73 -12.65 24.20
N HIS A 452 -9.22 -11.91 23.22
CA HIS A 452 -10.63 -11.92 22.81
C HIS A 452 -10.76 -12.29 21.33
N ASN A 453 -11.67 -13.21 21.01
CA ASN A 453 -11.96 -13.62 19.64
C ASN A 453 -13.24 -12.95 19.12
N TYR A 454 -13.08 -12.00 18.20
CA TYR A 454 -14.22 -11.34 17.54
C TYR A 454 -14.77 -12.12 16.33
N LEU A 455 -14.09 -13.18 15.88
CA LEU A 455 -14.55 -13.97 14.74
C LEU A 455 -15.69 -14.92 15.13
N PRO A 456 -16.62 -15.19 14.21
CA PRO A 456 -17.71 -16.15 14.41
C PRO A 456 -17.25 -17.62 14.27
N ILE A 457 -15.94 -17.87 14.31
CA ILE A 457 -15.35 -19.20 14.23
C ILE A 457 -14.35 -19.41 15.37
N GLU A 458 -14.11 -20.67 15.73
CA GLU A 458 -13.08 -21.05 16.68
C GLU A 458 -11.70 -20.68 16.13
N LEU A 459 -10.92 -19.94 16.93
CA LEU A 459 -9.55 -19.59 16.58
C LEU A 459 -8.59 -20.63 17.13
N ASN A 460 -8.00 -21.41 16.24
CA ASN A 460 -6.89 -22.29 16.54
C ASN A 460 -5.59 -21.49 16.48
N ILE A 461 -4.93 -21.35 17.62
CA ILE A 461 -3.59 -20.78 17.77
C ILE A 461 -2.64 -21.96 17.90
N THR A 462 -1.79 -22.15 16.89
CA THR A 462 -0.82 -23.25 16.86
C THR A 462 0.43 -22.92 17.66
N SER A 463 0.81 -21.65 17.70
CA SER A 463 1.93 -21.16 18.50
C SER A 463 1.72 -19.70 18.88
N ILE A 464 2.04 -19.36 20.12
CA ILE A 464 2.16 -17.98 20.58
C ILE A 464 3.37 -17.87 21.50
N ILE A 465 4.29 -16.96 21.18
CA ILE A 465 5.56 -16.79 21.89
C ILE A 465 5.87 -15.32 22.12
N MET A 466 6.66 -15.03 23.15
CA MET A 466 7.12 -13.66 23.40
C MET A 466 8.11 -13.20 22.33
N MET A 467 8.03 -11.93 21.97
CA MET A 467 9.00 -11.27 21.10
C MET A 467 9.90 -10.39 21.98
N THR A 468 11.15 -10.80 22.13
CA THR A 468 12.15 -10.14 22.97
C THR A 468 13.35 -9.66 22.16
N ASP A 469 14.09 -8.71 22.72
CA ASP A 469 15.36 -8.20 22.22
C ASP A 469 16.34 -7.97 23.39
N GLY A 470 17.65 -7.99 23.13
CA GLY A 470 18.69 -7.94 24.16
C GLY A 470 19.17 -9.32 24.62
N VAL A 471 19.01 -9.63 25.92
CA VAL A 471 19.44 -10.91 26.50
C VAL A 471 18.86 -12.12 25.76
N ALA A 472 19.68 -13.16 25.56
CA ALA A 472 19.24 -14.43 24.99
C ALA A 472 18.09 -15.01 25.83
N PHE A 473 16.94 -15.16 25.20
CA PHE A 473 15.70 -15.57 25.84
C PHE A 473 15.12 -16.78 25.13
N GLU A 474 14.87 -17.84 25.90
CA GLU A 474 14.29 -19.09 25.39
C GLU A 474 12.79 -19.13 25.68
N PRO A 475 11.94 -18.84 24.69
CA PRO A 475 10.50 -18.89 24.88
C PRO A 475 10.03 -20.35 25.01
N LYS A 476 9.05 -20.59 25.89
CA LYS A 476 8.40 -21.90 25.94
C LYS A 476 7.44 -22.04 24.76
N HIS A 477 7.61 -23.10 23.97
CA HIS A 477 6.91 -23.26 22.68
C HIS A 477 5.53 -23.93 22.78
N ASP A 478 5.17 -24.55 23.91
CA ASP A 478 4.04 -25.50 24.04
C ASP A 478 2.62 -24.90 24.05
N THR A 479 2.37 -23.76 23.41
CA THR A 479 1.06 -23.10 23.51
C THR A 479 0.22 -23.32 22.26
N SER A 480 -0.40 -24.50 22.15
CA SER A 480 -1.57 -24.69 21.28
C SER A 480 -2.83 -24.33 22.05
N LEU A 481 -3.59 -23.35 21.56
CA LEU A 481 -4.77 -22.81 22.22
C LEU A 481 -5.93 -22.75 21.25
N LYS A 482 -7.13 -23.09 21.74
CA LYS A 482 -8.38 -22.84 21.02
C LYS A 482 -9.19 -21.77 21.72
N ILE A 483 -9.57 -20.72 21.00
CA ILE A 483 -10.41 -19.64 21.52
C ILE A 483 -11.77 -19.73 20.85
N LEU A 484 -12.81 -19.93 21.66
CA LEU A 484 -14.19 -20.04 21.19
C LEU A 484 -14.66 -18.77 20.46
N PRO A 485 -15.62 -18.87 19.52
CA PRO A 485 -16.23 -17.71 18.87
C PRO A 485 -16.84 -16.76 19.90
N HIS A 486 -16.64 -15.45 19.74
CA HIS A 486 -17.21 -14.41 20.62
C HIS A 486 -16.92 -14.59 22.12
N SER A 487 -15.84 -15.31 22.47
CA SER A 487 -15.43 -15.55 23.86
C SER A 487 -15.17 -14.22 24.58
N THR A 488 -15.67 -14.03 25.81
CA THR A 488 -15.44 -12.78 26.57
C THR A 488 -13.96 -12.47 26.77
N TYR A 489 -13.18 -13.41 27.29
CA TYR A 489 -11.71 -13.36 27.31
C TYR A 489 -11.13 -14.74 27.65
N THR A 490 -9.97 -15.05 27.08
CA THR A 490 -9.16 -16.23 27.43
C THR A 490 -7.83 -15.78 27.99
N ASN A 491 -7.54 -16.15 29.24
CA ASN A 491 -6.31 -15.79 29.91
C ASN A 491 -5.22 -16.82 29.59
N ILE A 492 -4.05 -16.34 29.20
CA ILE A 492 -2.87 -17.16 28.95
C ILE A 492 -1.64 -16.54 29.62
N SER A 493 -0.65 -17.38 29.91
CA SER A 493 0.66 -16.94 30.39
C SER A 493 1.73 -17.36 29.40
N LEU A 494 2.41 -16.38 28.79
CA LEU A 494 3.59 -16.64 27.99
C LEU A 494 4.79 -16.71 28.92
N THR A 495 5.52 -17.81 28.85
CA THR A 495 6.67 -18.07 29.72
C THR A 495 7.93 -18.31 28.90
N GLY A 496 9.08 -18.06 29.51
CA GLY A 496 10.38 -18.39 28.93
C GLY A 496 11.51 -18.10 29.90
N ILE A 497 12.71 -18.52 29.54
CA ILE A 497 13.88 -18.52 30.42
C ILE A 497 14.96 -17.60 29.83
N PRO A 498 15.41 -16.56 30.55
CA PRO A 498 16.59 -15.80 30.16
C PRO A 498 17.86 -16.61 30.45
N ARG A 499 18.78 -16.65 29.47
CA ARG A 499 20.01 -17.45 29.49
C ARG A 499 21.26 -16.69 29.97
N SER A 500 21.17 -15.37 30.11
CA SER A 500 22.25 -14.56 30.68
C SER A 500 21.69 -13.43 31.53
N SER A 501 22.53 -12.83 32.37
CA SER A 501 22.24 -11.54 33.00
C SER A 501 22.32 -10.37 32.00
N GLY A 502 21.66 -9.25 32.32
CA GLY A 502 21.63 -8.05 31.47
C GLY A 502 20.23 -7.45 31.33
N THR A 503 20.01 -6.66 30.28
CA THR A 503 18.72 -6.03 29.99
C THR A 503 17.93 -6.82 28.94
N LEU A 504 16.67 -7.14 29.25
CA LEU A 504 15.74 -7.78 28.32
C LEU A 504 14.62 -6.81 27.95
N ASP A 505 14.45 -6.58 26.66
CA ASP A 505 13.36 -5.78 26.12
C ASP A 505 12.25 -6.69 25.59
N ILE A 506 11.03 -6.52 26.11
CA ILE A 506 9.82 -7.20 25.65
C ILE A 506 9.09 -6.27 24.69
N LEU A 507 9.09 -6.64 23.40
CA LEU A 507 8.56 -5.84 22.29
C LEU A 507 7.08 -6.15 21.96
N GLY A 508 6.62 -7.35 22.34
CA GLY A 508 5.29 -7.87 22.03
C GLY A 508 5.27 -9.39 21.97
N TYR A 509 4.55 -9.95 21.00
CA TYR A 509 4.43 -11.39 20.83
C TYR A 509 4.41 -11.77 19.34
N LYS A 510 4.80 -13.00 19.04
CA LYS A 510 4.58 -13.64 17.75
C LYS A 510 3.46 -14.65 17.90
N ILE A 511 2.57 -14.70 16.92
CA ILE A 511 1.42 -15.60 16.95
C ILE A 511 1.26 -16.29 15.59
N HIS A 512 0.89 -17.56 15.63
CA HIS A 512 0.48 -18.32 14.47
C HIS A 512 -0.98 -18.76 14.64
N THR A 513 -1.87 -18.17 13.82
CA THR A 513 -3.30 -18.48 13.81
C THR A 513 -3.88 -18.32 12.41
N LEU A 514 -4.93 -19.09 12.09
CA LEU A 514 -5.52 -19.15 10.74
C LEU A 514 -4.50 -19.42 9.62
N GLY A 515 -3.40 -20.10 9.96
CA GLY A 515 -2.29 -20.39 9.06
C GLY A 515 -1.42 -19.18 8.69
N ILE A 516 -1.48 -18.08 9.46
CA ILE A 516 -0.65 -16.88 9.27
C ILE A 516 0.24 -16.66 10.48
N LYS A 517 1.54 -16.48 10.22
CA LYS A 517 2.53 -16.03 11.21
C LYS A 517 2.54 -14.52 11.27
N SER A 518 2.31 -13.96 12.45
CA SER A 518 2.19 -12.52 12.68
C SER A 518 3.16 -12.06 13.77
N ASP A 519 3.87 -10.98 13.47
CA ASP A 519 4.70 -10.26 14.44
C ASP A 519 3.90 -9.08 15.03
N CYS A 520 3.44 -9.22 16.27
CA CYS A 520 2.57 -8.25 16.92
C CYS A 520 3.34 -7.40 17.93
N ARG A 521 3.73 -6.19 17.51
CA ARG A 521 4.39 -5.19 18.38
C ARG A 521 3.37 -4.46 19.25
N LEU A 522 3.73 -4.16 20.50
CA LEU A 522 2.84 -3.52 21.48
C LEU A 522 2.21 -2.21 20.97
N LYS A 523 2.99 -1.35 20.31
CA LYS A 523 2.52 -0.08 19.73
C LYS A 523 1.49 -0.23 18.61
N GLN A 524 1.55 -1.34 17.88
CA GLN A 524 0.72 -1.60 16.70
C GLN A 524 -0.59 -2.30 17.06
N LEU A 525 -0.80 -2.64 18.34
CA LEU A 525 -2.04 -3.24 18.81
C LEU A 525 -3.19 -2.23 18.73
N PRO A 526 -4.40 -2.66 18.32
CA PRO A 526 -5.55 -1.75 18.16
C PRO A 526 -5.93 -1.04 19.46
N ASN A 527 -5.73 -1.70 20.60
CA ASN A 527 -6.04 -1.18 21.93
C ASN A 527 -4.84 -0.55 22.66
N ALA A 528 -3.69 -0.37 21.99
CA ALA A 528 -2.46 0.09 22.64
C ALA A 528 -2.64 1.39 23.45
N LYS A 529 -3.35 2.37 22.88
CA LYS A 529 -3.65 3.64 23.57
C LYS A 529 -4.56 3.46 24.79
N LYS A 530 -5.60 2.62 24.67
CA LYS A 530 -6.55 2.33 25.76
C LYS A 530 -5.86 1.60 26.92
N LEU A 531 -5.01 0.63 26.58
CA LEU A 531 -4.23 -0.16 27.53
C LEU A 531 -2.97 0.56 28.05
N LYS A 532 -2.69 1.77 27.56
CA LYS A 532 -1.48 2.55 27.91
C LYS A 532 -0.19 1.74 27.69
N LEU A 533 -0.13 0.96 26.61
CA LEU A 533 1.02 0.11 26.30
C LEU A 533 2.20 0.94 25.78
N PRO A 534 3.43 0.68 26.28
CA PRO A 534 4.64 1.37 25.86
C PRO A 534 5.15 0.85 24.50
N SER A 535 6.26 1.46 24.04
CA SER A 535 7.02 0.96 22.89
C SER A 535 7.58 -0.44 23.10
N LYS A 536 8.11 -0.63 24.31
CA LYS A 536 8.69 -1.85 24.83
C LYS A 536 8.69 -1.77 26.35
N PHE A 537 8.75 -2.93 26.99
CA PHE A 537 9.02 -3.03 28.41
C PHE A 537 10.44 -3.52 28.62
N THR A 538 11.18 -2.91 29.54
CA THR A 538 12.55 -3.32 29.85
C THR A 538 12.59 -3.97 31.23
N VAL A 539 13.03 -5.22 31.28
CA VAL A 539 13.24 -5.99 32.52
C VAL A 539 14.74 -6.19 32.71
N GLU A 540 15.21 -5.94 33.92
CA GLU A 540 16.61 -6.18 34.28
C GLU A 540 16.75 -7.61 34.83
N ILE A 541 17.67 -8.37 34.24
CA ILE A 541 17.94 -9.77 34.57
C ILE A 541 19.20 -9.83 35.42
N VAL A 542 19.02 -10.26 36.65
CA VAL A 542 20.08 -10.50 37.62
C VAL A 542 20.75 -11.84 37.33
N PRO A 543 22.04 -12.01 37.64
CA PRO A 543 22.72 -13.31 37.57
C PRO A 543 21.96 -14.41 38.31
N ARG A 544 22.29 -15.66 37.99
CA ARG A 544 21.66 -16.84 38.57
C ARG A 544 21.65 -16.75 40.09
N LEU A 545 20.48 -16.92 40.69
CA LEU A 545 20.32 -16.88 42.14
C LEU A 545 21.10 -18.03 42.79
N PRO A 546 21.87 -17.76 43.86
CA PRO A 546 22.50 -18.83 44.63
C PRO A 546 21.39 -19.68 45.27
N LEU A 547 21.45 -20.99 45.06
CA LEU A 547 20.56 -21.95 45.67
C LEU A 547 21.17 -22.37 47.01
N MET A 548 20.41 -22.22 48.09
CA MET A 548 20.78 -22.75 49.41
C MET A 548 19.92 -23.99 49.66
N CYS A 549 20.52 -25.17 49.64
CA CYS A 549 19.86 -26.41 50.02
C CYS A 549 20.09 -26.63 51.52
N ALA A 550 19.00 -26.70 52.29
CA ALA A 550 19.04 -27.09 53.70
C ALA A 550 18.42 -28.49 53.81
N GLU A 551 19.27 -29.48 54.09
CA GLU A 551 18.85 -30.84 54.41
C GLU A 551 18.72 -30.94 55.93
N CYS A 552 17.52 -31.29 56.42
CA CYS A 552 17.28 -31.57 57.84
C CYS A 552 17.17 -33.09 58.00
N MET A 553 18.08 -33.69 58.78
CA MET A 553 18.02 -35.11 59.11
C MET A 553 17.01 -35.29 60.26
N ALA A 554 16.08 -36.24 60.11
CA ALA A 554 14.97 -36.44 61.04
C ALA A 554 15.41 -36.88 62.45
N ASP A 555 16.66 -37.32 62.62
CA ASP A 555 17.19 -37.85 63.89
C ASP A 555 17.61 -36.76 64.89
N ASP A 556 17.68 -35.48 64.47
CA ASP A 556 18.04 -34.33 65.32
C ASP A 556 16.82 -33.65 66.00
N LEU A 557 15.61 -34.22 65.86
CA LEU A 557 14.37 -33.71 66.48
C LEU A 557 14.09 -34.33 67.87
N ASN A 558 15.12 -34.80 68.58
CA ASN A 558 14.97 -35.36 69.93
C ASN A 558 14.91 -34.28 71.01
N GLU A 559 13.71 -34.16 71.60
CA GLU A 559 13.29 -33.77 72.96
C GLU A 559 13.82 -32.49 73.65
N ASP A 560 14.95 -31.89 73.28
CA ASP A 560 15.50 -30.72 74.00
C ASP A 560 14.84 -29.38 73.63
N ILE A 561 14.06 -29.33 72.55
CA ILE A 561 13.41 -28.08 72.07
C ILE A 561 12.03 -27.85 72.75
N CYS A 562 11.40 -28.88 73.31
CA CYS A 562 10.06 -28.77 73.90
C CYS A 562 10.04 -28.23 75.35
N LEU A 563 11.18 -28.14 76.04
CA LEU A 563 11.23 -27.76 77.46
C LEU A 563 11.70 -26.32 77.74
N ALA A 564 12.23 -25.60 76.75
CA ALA A 564 12.85 -24.29 77.00
C ALA A 564 11.89 -23.08 77.01
N LYS A 565 10.67 -23.20 76.46
CA LYS A 565 9.68 -22.10 76.47
C LYS A 565 8.28 -22.71 76.46
N ASN A 566 7.51 -22.50 77.52
CA ASN A 566 6.08 -22.85 77.63
C ASN A 566 5.29 -22.45 76.37
N ILE A 567 5.21 -23.34 75.37
CA ILE A 567 4.40 -23.19 74.18
C ILE A 567 3.32 -24.26 74.28
N VAL A 568 2.11 -23.81 74.57
CA VAL A 568 0.92 -24.66 74.56
C VAL A 568 0.70 -25.16 73.13
N SER A 569 0.68 -26.47 72.97
CA SER A 569 0.38 -27.17 71.73
C SER A 569 -0.99 -26.75 71.18
N TYR A 570 -0.97 -25.90 70.15
CA TYR A 570 -2.08 -25.78 69.22
C TYR A 570 -1.60 -26.18 67.83
N LYS A 571 -2.16 -27.29 67.34
CA LYS A 571 -2.12 -27.68 65.93
C LYS A 571 -2.65 -26.51 65.09
N ASP A 572 -1.97 -26.27 63.97
CA ASP A 572 -2.34 -25.37 62.87
C ASP A 572 -2.14 -23.85 63.10
N ARG A 573 -0.98 -23.35 62.63
CA ARG A 573 -0.79 -22.11 61.82
C ARG A 573 0.72 -21.78 61.70
N PHE A 574 1.27 -21.90 60.50
CA PHE A 574 2.63 -21.42 60.13
C PHE A 574 2.72 -19.89 60.29
N PRO A 575 3.84 -19.28 60.76
CA PRO A 575 4.35 -18.17 59.93
C PRO A 575 5.84 -17.77 59.98
N ASP A 576 6.71 -18.23 60.89
CA ASP A 576 8.12 -17.77 60.93
C ASP A 576 9.07 -18.96 61.05
N CYS A 577 9.83 -19.24 59.98
CA CYS A 577 10.84 -20.29 59.93
C CYS A 577 11.89 -20.09 61.04
N TYR A 578 11.82 -20.89 62.10
CA TYR A 578 12.94 -21.13 63.00
C TYR A 578 13.83 -22.21 62.39
N ILE A 579 15.02 -21.83 61.93
CA ILE A 579 16.10 -22.79 61.65
C ILE A 579 16.87 -22.92 62.96
N ALA A 580 16.50 -23.92 63.77
CA ALA A 580 17.35 -24.40 64.85
C ALA A 580 18.42 -25.31 64.24
N ASN A 581 19.68 -25.04 64.57
CA ASN A 581 20.91 -25.81 64.27
C ASN A 581 20.80 -26.81 63.11
N SER A 582 21.13 -26.36 61.90
CA SER A 582 21.53 -27.29 60.83
C SER A 582 23.04 -27.17 60.65
N ASN A 583 23.76 -28.27 60.89
CA ASN A 583 25.22 -28.35 60.78
C ASN A 583 25.74 -28.26 59.33
N PHE A 584 24.88 -28.01 58.34
CA PHE A 584 25.31 -27.97 56.94
C PHE A 584 24.52 -26.94 56.13
N ILE A 585 25.24 -25.91 55.69
CA ILE A 585 24.80 -24.95 54.68
C ILE A 585 25.80 -25.02 53.52
N SER A 586 25.40 -25.60 52.40
CA SER A 586 26.19 -25.53 51.17
C SER A 586 25.70 -24.36 50.31
N LEU A 587 26.59 -23.40 50.05
CA LEU A 587 26.29 -22.20 49.26
C LEU A 587 26.68 -22.35 47.79
N PHE A 588 27.42 -23.40 47.42
CA PHE A 588 27.84 -23.72 46.05
C PHE A 588 28.08 -25.22 45.87
N GLU A 589 27.88 -25.73 44.64
CA GLU A 589 28.31 -27.07 44.23
C GLU A 589 29.84 -27.17 44.41
N GLY A 590 30.30 -27.94 45.40
CA GLY A 590 31.73 -28.25 45.60
C GLY A 590 32.48 -27.51 46.73
N GLN A 591 31.85 -26.65 47.53
CA GLN A 591 32.49 -26.13 48.76
C GLN A 591 31.69 -26.46 50.02
N ARG A 592 32.23 -27.37 50.84
CA ARG A 592 31.81 -27.60 52.22
C ARG A 592 32.56 -26.63 53.12
N LYS A 593 31.84 -25.73 53.79
CA LYS A 593 32.35 -25.02 54.96
C LYS A 593 31.69 -25.59 56.20
N VAL A 594 32.51 -26.12 57.09
CA VAL A 594 32.12 -26.52 58.45
C VAL A 594 32.13 -25.24 59.29
N TYR A 595 31.04 -24.96 59.99
CA TYR A 595 30.96 -23.94 61.03
C TYR A 595 30.86 -24.61 62.38
#